data_AF-A0A5D4HEI1-F1
#
_entry.id   AF-A0A5D4HEI1-F1
#
_cell.length_a   1.000
_cell.length_b   1.000
_cell.length_c   1.000
_cell.angle_alpha   90.00
_cell.angle_beta   90.00
_cell.angle_gamma   90.00
#
_symmetry.space_group_name_H-M   'P 1'
#
loop_
_entity.id
_entity.type
_entity.pdbx_description
1 polymer ?
#
loop_
_entity_poly.entity_id
_entity_poly.type
_entity_poly.pdbx_seq_one_letter_code
_entity_poly.pdbx_strand_id
1 'polypeptide(L)'
;MKKSISFIICLLLFTQLGFGQQALSEKMAITAMDSLYKDARFTNKEKGPQWTYDMGVVLEGMVEVWRNTGDKTYFEYVQRWMDQFVSEDGDIRNYRPTEYNIDHIKNGRSLLFLYKVTGKQKYLKASEKVYNQILTHPRTNEGGFWHKKIYPYQMWLDGLYMAQPFYAEYAALMGIDSAFDDIVNQFTYMENHARDEKTGLLYHGWDESRKEKWADPETGLSKHFWARGIGWYAMALVDVLDYFPQEHAGREQLVQILNRTLTAVAKYQDSKTGVWYDIVDLGTREGNYVEASASSMFVYAMTKAVRKGYVSKKDFQKPIDRGYAGLVKQFITPGGPDRVNINHVVTVSGLGGVKNYRDGSFEYYMSEQVKPNDPKGVGPFILAASEIEFAKTAKGRKANVTLDNYYNNEYKKAPDGQLKAYHYLWDGQDNNGFFLLGRIFEQYGGTLNTLREAPTQEKLADSDIYVIVDPDTEKETANPNYMNEADANEIAGWVRAGGVLVLLLNDAGNCEIAQFNTLPQKFGMTFNEDNRNMVKGNNYADGAIGIPSKTGIFKRTKKIYIKEISTINVTKPAKTLVQDKGDVIIATAKFGKGAVFAIGDPWLYNEYVDGRKLPTEYQNFDAAHELVQWLVKKAK
;
A
#
# COMPACT_ATOMS: atom_id res chain seq x y z
N MET A 1 19.37 41.28 -63.10
CA MET A 1 18.85 39.92 -62.87
C MET A 1 19.40 39.36 -61.55
N LYS A 2 18.65 39.47 -60.45
CA LYS A 2 18.87 38.69 -59.22
C LYS A 2 17.49 38.30 -58.70
N LYS A 3 17.19 37.00 -58.71
CA LYS A 3 15.94 36.40 -58.23
C LYS A 3 15.97 36.36 -56.70
N SER A 4 14.97 36.95 -56.04
CA SER A 4 14.71 36.73 -54.62
C SER A 4 13.92 35.42 -54.47
N ILE A 5 14.52 34.44 -53.78
CA ILE A 5 13.88 33.18 -53.40
C ILE A 5 13.34 33.38 -51.99
N SER A 6 12.01 33.42 -51.84
CA SER A 6 11.35 33.37 -50.55
C SER A 6 11.34 31.92 -50.04
N PHE A 7 12.04 31.68 -48.93
CA PHE A 7 11.95 30.42 -48.19
C PHE A 7 10.66 30.42 -47.36
N ILE A 8 9.75 29.51 -47.67
CA ILE A 8 8.61 29.17 -46.80
C ILE A 8 9.16 28.26 -45.71
N ILE A 9 9.23 28.77 -44.48
CA ILE A 9 9.51 27.96 -43.28
C ILE A 9 8.19 27.30 -42.88
N CYS A 10 8.05 26.01 -43.18
CA CYS A 10 7.02 25.17 -42.57
C CYS A 10 7.35 24.98 -41.09
N LEU A 11 6.67 25.73 -40.21
CA LEU A 11 6.66 25.47 -38.78
C LEU A 11 5.89 24.16 -38.53
N LEU A 12 6.60 23.05 -38.33
CA LEU A 12 6.03 21.84 -37.75
C LEU A 12 5.76 22.13 -36.26
N LEU A 13 4.50 22.46 -35.96
CA LEU A 13 3.96 22.45 -34.61
C LEU A 13 3.95 20.99 -34.11
N PHE A 14 5.02 20.58 -33.44
CA PHE A 14 4.95 19.42 -32.55
C PHE A 14 4.01 19.77 -31.40
N THR A 15 2.80 19.25 -31.45
CA THR A 15 1.94 19.14 -30.28
C THR A 15 2.62 18.21 -29.28
N GLN A 16 3.38 18.78 -28.35
CA GLN A 16 3.81 18.06 -27.16
C GLN A 16 2.56 17.76 -26.32
N LEU A 17 1.95 16.59 -26.55
CA LEU A 17 1.14 15.93 -25.55
C LEU A 17 2.07 15.65 -24.37
N GLY A 18 1.99 16.47 -23.33
CA GLY A 18 2.70 16.27 -22.07
C GLY A 18 2.18 15.04 -21.35
N PHE A 19 2.55 13.84 -21.82
CA PHE A 19 2.56 12.66 -20.98
C PHE A 19 3.65 12.90 -19.94
N GLY A 20 3.27 12.97 -18.66
CA GLY A 20 4.26 12.90 -17.59
C GLY A 20 5.12 11.66 -17.79
N GLN A 21 6.42 11.77 -17.57
CA GLN A 21 7.32 10.62 -17.66
C GLN A 21 6.81 9.55 -16.68
N GLN A 22 6.45 8.38 -17.21
CA GLN A 22 5.94 7.25 -16.42
C GLN A 22 6.91 6.89 -15.29
N ALA A 23 6.33 6.59 -14.12
CA ALA A 23 7.06 6.30 -12.89
C ALA A 23 7.97 5.07 -13.02
N LEU A 24 9.08 4.99 -12.27
CA LEU A 24 10.02 3.88 -12.40
C LEU A 24 9.44 2.58 -11.84
N SER A 25 8.59 2.66 -10.80
CA SER A 25 7.85 1.50 -10.29
C SER A 25 6.98 0.88 -11.38
N GLU A 26 6.21 1.70 -12.10
CA GLU A 26 5.39 1.27 -13.23
C GLU A 26 6.23 0.71 -14.38
N LYS A 27 7.32 1.38 -14.78
CA LYS A 27 8.19 0.87 -15.85
C LYS A 27 8.79 -0.50 -15.52
N MET A 28 9.17 -0.73 -14.26
CA MET A 28 9.65 -2.04 -13.82
C MET A 28 8.52 -3.06 -13.76
N ALA A 29 7.34 -2.66 -13.28
CA ALA A 29 6.15 -3.52 -13.26
C ALA A 29 5.74 -3.96 -14.68
N ILE A 30 5.78 -3.06 -15.66
CA ILE A 30 5.57 -3.38 -17.08
C ILE A 30 6.64 -4.37 -17.57
N THR A 31 7.92 -4.12 -17.29
CA THR A 31 8.99 -5.11 -17.62
C THR A 31 8.68 -6.48 -17.01
N ALA A 32 8.27 -6.53 -15.75
CA ALA A 32 7.98 -7.77 -15.04
C ALA A 32 6.79 -8.52 -15.66
N MET A 33 5.65 -7.85 -15.90
CA MET A 33 4.46 -8.47 -16.48
C MET A 33 4.67 -8.93 -17.93
N ASP A 34 5.34 -8.10 -18.74
CA ASP A 34 5.36 -8.28 -20.19
C ASP A 34 6.64 -8.91 -20.73
N SER A 35 7.74 -8.92 -19.97
CA SER A 35 9.03 -9.47 -20.43
C SER A 35 9.54 -10.62 -19.57
N LEU A 36 9.40 -10.54 -18.24
CA LEU A 36 10.11 -11.45 -17.32
C LEU A 36 9.24 -12.61 -16.82
N TYR A 37 8.08 -12.29 -16.26
CA TYR A 37 7.23 -13.23 -15.54
C TYR A 37 5.85 -13.24 -16.18
N LYS A 38 5.82 -13.60 -17.46
CA LYS A 38 4.56 -13.63 -18.22
C LYS A 38 3.59 -14.59 -17.54
N ASP A 39 2.33 -14.15 -17.44
CA ASP A 39 1.19 -14.97 -17.05
C ASP A 39 1.15 -16.22 -17.92
N ALA A 40 1.43 -17.36 -17.31
CA ALA A 40 1.92 -18.51 -18.02
C ALA A 40 0.77 -19.50 -18.30
N ARG A 41 0.25 -19.45 -19.52
CA ARG A 41 -0.06 -20.67 -20.27
C ARG A 41 1.18 -21.60 -20.47
N PHE A 42 2.26 -21.41 -19.68
CA PHE A 42 3.65 -21.84 -19.87
C PHE A 42 4.46 -21.95 -18.56
N THR A 43 3.87 -22.46 -17.48
CA THR A 43 4.70 -23.15 -16.49
C THR A 43 5.26 -24.40 -17.15
N ASN A 44 6.22 -25.10 -16.55
CA ASN A 44 6.55 -26.45 -17.02
C ASN A 44 5.22 -27.22 -17.21
N LYS A 45 4.87 -27.59 -18.46
CA LYS A 45 3.55 -28.17 -18.79
C LYS A 45 3.28 -29.45 -18.00
N GLU A 46 4.34 -30.12 -17.55
CA GLU A 46 4.26 -31.35 -16.75
C GLU A 46 4.12 -31.06 -15.24
N LYS A 47 4.75 -29.99 -14.72
CA LYS A 47 4.84 -29.73 -13.27
C LYS A 47 3.94 -28.61 -12.74
N GLY A 48 3.38 -27.77 -13.63
CA GLY A 48 2.59 -26.61 -13.23
C GLY A 48 3.43 -25.48 -12.60
N PRO A 49 2.78 -24.41 -12.10
CA PRO A 49 3.47 -23.29 -11.46
C PRO A 49 4.11 -23.73 -10.13
N GLN A 50 5.27 -23.17 -9.79
CA GLN A 50 5.90 -23.43 -8.50
C GLN A 50 5.46 -22.38 -7.48
N TRP A 51 5.12 -22.83 -6.27
CA TRP A 51 4.74 -21.96 -5.16
C TRP A 51 6.00 -21.40 -4.49
N THR A 52 6.60 -20.39 -5.09
CA THR A 52 7.86 -19.78 -4.62
C THR A 52 7.66 -18.37 -4.11
N TYR A 53 8.42 -18.00 -3.08
CA TYR A 53 8.31 -16.70 -2.41
C TYR A 53 8.75 -15.53 -3.29
N ASP A 54 9.68 -15.76 -4.20
CA ASP A 54 10.30 -14.72 -5.02
C ASP A 54 9.30 -14.05 -5.95
N MET A 55 8.38 -14.83 -6.53
CA MET A 55 7.21 -14.27 -7.22
C MET A 55 6.29 -13.54 -6.25
N GLY A 56 6.07 -14.05 -5.03
CA GLY A 56 5.28 -13.35 -4.01
C GLY A 56 5.74 -11.92 -3.74
N VAL A 57 7.05 -11.67 -3.76
CA VAL A 57 7.60 -10.31 -3.58
C VAL A 57 7.37 -9.43 -4.81
N VAL A 58 7.45 -10.00 -6.02
CA VAL A 58 7.09 -9.28 -7.25
C VAL A 58 5.61 -8.88 -7.23
N LEU A 59 4.72 -9.82 -6.87
CA LEU A 59 3.29 -9.56 -6.76
C LEU A 59 2.98 -8.48 -5.72
N GLU A 60 3.71 -8.45 -4.61
CA GLU A 60 3.55 -7.38 -3.62
C GLU A 60 3.94 -6.01 -4.18
N GLY A 61 5.00 -5.93 -4.99
CA GLY A 61 5.32 -4.73 -5.77
C GLY A 61 4.17 -4.30 -6.69
N MET A 62 3.55 -5.26 -7.40
CA MET A 62 2.39 -4.97 -8.27
C MET A 62 1.19 -4.43 -7.48
N VAL A 63 0.95 -4.94 -6.27
CA VAL A 63 -0.10 -4.42 -5.38
C VAL A 63 0.15 -2.95 -5.05
N GLU A 64 1.39 -2.57 -4.70
CA GLU A 64 1.68 -1.15 -4.41
C GLU A 64 1.59 -0.26 -5.64
N VAL A 65 1.92 -0.76 -6.84
CA VAL A 65 1.70 0.00 -8.08
C VAL A 65 0.19 0.18 -8.33
N TRP A 66 -0.62 -0.87 -8.23
CA TRP A 66 -2.08 -0.76 -8.34
C TRP A 66 -2.66 0.26 -7.36
N ARG A 67 -2.24 0.21 -6.10
CA ARG A 67 -2.70 1.14 -5.06
C ARG A 67 -2.36 2.60 -5.35
N ASN A 68 -1.32 2.86 -6.14
CA ASN A 68 -0.88 4.21 -6.49
C ASN A 68 -1.42 4.71 -7.83
N THR A 69 -1.91 3.82 -8.70
CA THR A 69 -2.36 4.18 -10.05
C THR A 69 -3.84 3.92 -10.30
N GLY A 70 -4.48 3.07 -9.50
CA GLY A 70 -5.83 2.56 -9.79
C GLY A 70 -5.91 1.74 -11.08
N ASP A 71 -4.79 1.34 -11.68
CA ASP A 71 -4.79 0.60 -12.94
C ASP A 71 -5.01 -0.90 -12.68
N LYS A 72 -6.20 -1.38 -13.07
CA LYS A 72 -6.61 -2.78 -12.90
C LYS A 72 -5.65 -3.80 -13.48
N THR A 73 -4.81 -3.43 -14.46
CA THR A 73 -3.87 -4.35 -15.10
C THR A 73 -2.96 -5.04 -14.07
N TYR A 74 -2.50 -4.28 -13.08
CA TYR A 74 -1.64 -4.78 -12.01
C TYR A 74 -2.41 -5.68 -11.03
N PHE A 75 -3.65 -5.30 -10.67
CA PHE A 75 -4.53 -6.13 -9.85
C PHE A 75 -4.85 -7.47 -10.53
N GLU A 76 -5.26 -7.43 -11.80
CA GLU A 76 -5.60 -8.60 -12.61
C GLU A 76 -4.38 -9.51 -12.79
N TYR A 77 -3.17 -8.95 -12.88
CA TYR A 77 -1.95 -9.74 -12.92
C TYR A 77 -1.73 -10.53 -11.62
N VAL A 78 -1.90 -9.90 -10.45
CA VAL A 78 -1.83 -10.60 -9.15
C VAL A 78 -2.92 -11.66 -9.04
N GLN A 79 -4.16 -11.33 -9.40
CA GLN A 79 -5.28 -12.27 -9.33
C GLN A 79 -5.06 -13.49 -10.23
N ARG A 80 -4.70 -13.28 -11.50
CA ARG A 80 -4.43 -14.37 -12.45
C ARG A 80 -3.30 -15.26 -12.00
N TRP A 81 -2.27 -14.71 -11.35
CA TRP A 81 -1.18 -15.52 -10.80
C TRP A 81 -1.67 -16.44 -9.68
N MET A 82 -2.43 -15.90 -8.72
CA MET A 82 -2.91 -16.68 -7.57
C MET A 82 -3.99 -17.69 -7.96
N ASP A 83 -4.85 -17.36 -8.92
CA ASP A 83 -5.89 -18.26 -9.43
C ASP A 83 -5.32 -19.52 -10.11
N GLN A 84 -4.04 -19.54 -10.51
CA GLN A 84 -3.38 -20.75 -11.00
C GLN A 84 -3.05 -21.76 -9.89
N PHE A 85 -2.99 -21.30 -8.64
CA PHE A 85 -2.70 -22.14 -7.49
C PHE A 85 -3.94 -22.50 -6.70
N VAL A 86 -4.90 -21.57 -6.60
CA VAL A 86 -6.00 -21.64 -5.63
C VAL A 86 -7.28 -22.19 -6.28
N SER A 87 -7.74 -23.35 -5.83
CA SER A 87 -9.05 -23.89 -6.19
C SER A 87 -10.19 -23.13 -5.49
N GLU A 88 -11.44 -23.35 -5.90
CA GLU A 88 -12.61 -22.75 -5.23
C GLU A 88 -12.78 -23.20 -3.77
N ASP A 89 -12.29 -24.39 -3.41
CA ASP A 89 -12.24 -24.89 -2.03
C ASP A 89 -11.04 -24.37 -1.23
N GLY A 90 -10.20 -23.53 -1.85
CA GLY A 90 -9.01 -22.96 -1.23
C GLY A 90 -7.84 -23.95 -1.12
N ASP A 91 -7.82 -25.06 -1.88
CA ASP A 91 -6.61 -25.87 -2.02
C ASP A 91 -5.54 -25.10 -2.81
N ILE A 92 -4.28 -25.26 -2.39
CA ILE A 92 -3.14 -24.59 -3.00
C ILE A 92 -2.30 -25.63 -3.73
N ARG A 93 -2.31 -25.57 -5.07
CA ARG A 93 -1.50 -26.43 -5.91
C ARG A 93 -0.01 -26.26 -5.59
N ASN A 94 0.70 -27.38 -5.52
CA ASN A 94 2.16 -27.42 -5.28
C ASN A 94 2.61 -26.79 -3.95
N TYR A 95 1.69 -26.59 -3.00
CA TYR A 95 2.01 -26.24 -1.61
C TYR A 95 1.93 -27.49 -0.73
N ARG A 96 2.99 -27.74 0.04
CA ARG A 96 3.13 -28.93 0.89
C ARG A 96 3.45 -28.51 2.33
N PRO A 97 2.44 -28.38 3.21
CA PRO A 97 2.66 -27.86 4.57
C PRO A 97 3.57 -28.77 5.40
N THR A 98 3.64 -30.06 5.09
CA THR A 98 4.50 -31.05 5.78
C THR A 98 6.00 -30.88 5.53
N GLU A 99 6.39 -30.08 4.53
CA GLU A 99 7.78 -29.67 4.30
C GLU A 99 8.24 -28.62 5.32
N TYR A 100 7.30 -27.95 6.00
CA TYR A 100 7.55 -26.84 6.93
C TYR A 100 8.60 -25.87 6.39
N ASN A 101 8.42 -25.46 5.13
CA ASN A 101 9.28 -24.48 4.49
C ASN A 101 8.71 -23.09 4.76
N ILE A 102 9.41 -22.26 5.53
CA ILE A 102 8.93 -20.91 5.88
C ILE A 102 8.75 -20.03 4.64
N ASP A 103 9.53 -20.26 3.58
CA ASP A 103 9.43 -19.53 2.31
C ASP A 103 8.04 -19.65 1.67
N HIS A 104 7.36 -20.78 1.87
CA HIS A 104 6.04 -21.00 1.29
C HIS A 104 4.96 -20.12 1.94
N ILE A 105 5.21 -19.53 3.11
CA ILE A 105 4.25 -18.69 3.81
C ILE A 105 4.09 -17.32 3.12
N LYS A 106 5.14 -16.82 2.46
CA LYS A 106 5.20 -15.44 1.93
C LYS A 106 4.04 -15.10 0.98
N ASN A 107 3.67 -16.05 0.14
CA ASN A 107 2.60 -15.90 -0.86
C ASN A 107 1.21 -15.78 -0.23
N GLY A 108 1.06 -16.10 1.06
CA GLY A 108 -0.18 -15.88 1.81
C GLY A 108 -0.62 -14.42 1.83
N ARG A 109 0.31 -13.45 1.74
CA ARG A 109 -0.05 -12.03 1.65
C ARG A 109 -0.81 -11.67 0.37
N SER A 110 -0.50 -12.31 -0.75
CA SER A 110 -1.25 -12.14 -1.99
C SER A 110 -2.67 -12.73 -1.87
N LEU A 111 -2.86 -13.80 -1.10
CA LEU A 111 -4.18 -14.35 -0.81
C LEU A 111 -5.02 -13.39 0.04
N LEU A 112 -4.44 -12.85 1.13
CA LEU A 112 -5.12 -11.89 2.00
C LEU A 112 -5.49 -10.60 1.26
N PHE A 113 -4.58 -10.10 0.41
CA PHE A 113 -4.87 -8.97 -0.48
C PHE A 113 -6.10 -9.24 -1.36
N LEU A 114 -6.10 -10.36 -2.10
CA LEU A 114 -7.21 -10.70 -2.98
C LEU A 114 -8.52 -10.92 -2.22
N TYR A 115 -8.46 -11.53 -1.03
CA TYR A 115 -9.63 -11.67 -0.17
C TYR A 115 -10.19 -10.30 0.25
N LYS A 116 -9.35 -9.41 0.78
CA LYS A 116 -9.78 -8.08 1.27
C LYS A 116 -10.38 -7.21 0.15
N VAL A 117 -9.89 -7.35 -1.08
CA VAL A 117 -10.36 -6.55 -2.23
C VAL A 117 -11.56 -7.18 -2.95
N THR A 118 -11.69 -8.51 -2.94
CA THR A 118 -12.74 -9.20 -3.72
C THR A 118 -13.83 -9.87 -2.89
N GLY A 119 -13.61 -10.08 -1.60
CA GLY A 119 -14.47 -10.88 -0.72
C GLY A 119 -14.53 -12.37 -1.07
N LYS A 120 -13.79 -12.85 -2.08
CA LYS A 120 -13.87 -14.26 -2.54
C LYS A 120 -13.30 -15.21 -1.49
N GLN A 121 -14.18 -16.07 -0.97
CA GLN A 121 -13.88 -16.98 0.15
C GLN A 121 -12.75 -17.98 -0.13
N LYS A 122 -12.52 -18.36 -1.39
CA LYS A 122 -11.43 -19.27 -1.76
C LYS A 122 -10.05 -18.78 -1.30
N TYR A 123 -9.82 -17.46 -1.33
CA TYR A 123 -8.54 -16.88 -0.89
C TYR A 123 -8.41 -16.88 0.64
N LEU A 124 -9.50 -16.68 1.37
CA LEU A 124 -9.51 -16.79 2.83
C LEU A 124 -9.25 -18.24 3.28
N LYS A 125 -9.96 -19.20 2.69
CA LYS A 125 -9.73 -20.65 2.93
C LYS A 125 -8.29 -21.06 2.63
N ALA A 126 -7.71 -20.57 1.53
CA ALA A 126 -6.31 -20.81 1.21
C ALA A 126 -5.36 -20.18 2.25
N SER A 127 -5.67 -18.95 2.70
CA SER A 127 -4.90 -18.27 3.75
C SER A 127 -4.93 -19.05 5.07
N GLU A 128 -6.08 -19.63 5.43
CA GLU A 128 -6.21 -20.50 6.61
C GLU A 128 -5.28 -21.72 6.52
N LYS A 129 -5.12 -22.34 5.35
CA LYS A 129 -4.18 -23.46 5.16
C LYS A 129 -2.71 -23.03 5.31
N VAL A 130 -2.38 -21.81 4.89
CA VAL A 130 -1.06 -21.23 5.13
C VAL A 130 -0.85 -20.98 6.63
N TYR A 131 -1.85 -20.41 7.31
CA TYR A 131 -1.85 -20.19 8.75
C TYR A 131 -1.72 -21.48 9.57
N ASN A 132 -2.39 -22.57 9.16
CA ASN A 132 -2.30 -23.87 9.82
C ASN A 132 -0.88 -24.46 9.81
N GLN A 133 -0.05 -24.13 8.81
CA GLN A 133 1.37 -24.48 8.86
C GLN A 133 2.07 -23.77 10.01
N ILE A 134 1.82 -22.46 10.22
CA ILE A 134 2.43 -21.66 11.30
C ILE A 134 2.15 -22.28 12.68
N LEU A 135 0.91 -22.71 12.92
CA LEU A 135 0.50 -23.33 14.19
C LEU A 135 1.31 -24.57 14.55
N THR A 136 1.80 -25.31 13.56
CA THR A 136 2.54 -26.57 13.75
C THR A 136 3.98 -26.49 13.27
N HIS A 137 4.45 -25.30 12.88
CA HIS A 137 5.78 -25.11 12.33
C HIS A 137 6.83 -25.39 13.42
N PRO A 138 7.87 -26.20 13.14
CA PRO A 138 8.85 -26.56 14.14
C PRO A 138 9.67 -25.34 14.58
N ARG A 139 10.07 -25.34 15.86
CA ARG A 139 10.68 -24.18 16.52
C ARG A 139 11.97 -24.57 17.25
N THR A 140 12.85 -23.60 17.43
CA THR A 140 13.98 -23.68 18.38
C THR A 140 13.44 -23.86 19.81
N ASN A 141 14.32 -24.14 20.77
CA ASN A 141 13.91 -24.29 22.17
C ASN A 141 13.34 -22.99 22.74
N GLU A 142 13.79 -21.84 22.26
CA GLU A 142 13.21 -20.52 22.60
C GLU A 142 11.88 -20.20 21.89
N GLY A 143 11.49 -20.99 20.88
CA GLY A 143 10.23 -20.81 20.16
C GLY A 143 10.37 -20.11 18.80
N GLY A 144 11.59 -19.86 18.32
CA GLY A 144 11.86 -19.29 17.01
C GLY A 144 11.60 -20.27 15.88
N PHE A 145 10.94 -19.86 14.79
CA PHE A 145 10.63 -20.76 13.68
C PHE A 145 11.89 -21.30 13.00
N TRP A 146 11.99 -22.62 12.83
CA TRP A 146 13.00 -23.19 11.95
C TRP A 146 12.79 -22.65 10.54
N HIS A 147 13.89 -22.33 9.86
CA HIS A 147 13.82 -21.83 8.49
C HIS A 147 13.14 -22.87 7.58
N LYS A 148 13.52 -24.14 7.71
CA LYS A 148 12.83 -25.29 7.07
C LYS A 148 12.93 -26.53 7.92
N LYS A 149 12.06 -27.53 7.72
CA LYS A 149 12.22 -28.87 8.34
C LYS A 149 13.61 -29.48 8.11
N ILE A 150 14.20 -29.21 6.95
CA ILE A 150 15.54 -29.69 6.57
C ILE A 150 16.70 -28.88 7.19
N TYR A 151 16.39 -27.76 7.86
CA TYR A 151 17.33 -26.91 8.57
C TYR A 151 16.92 -26.82 10.05
N PRO A 152 17.03 -27.93 10.80
CA PRO A 152 16.56 -27.99 12.17
C PRO A 152 17.33 -27.03 13.07
N TYR A 153 16.63 -26.38 14.00
CA TYR A 153 17.15 -25.40 14.97
C TYR A 153 17.77 -24.14 14.35
N GLN A 154 17.61 -23.92 13.05
CA GLN A 154 18.18 -22.78 12.35
C GLN A 154 17.14 -21.69 12.12
N MET A 155 17.42 -20.47 12.56
CA MET A 155 16.69 -19.27 12.17
C MET A 155 17.55 -18.45 11.20
N TRP A 156 16.97 -18.05 10.07
CA TRP A 156 17.62 -17.17 9.10
C TRP A 156 16.81 -15.87 9.01
N LEU A 157 17.49 -14.74 8.81
CA LEU A 157 16.85 -13.42 8.69
C LEU A 157 15.74 -13.40 7.63
N ASP A 158 15.95 -14.11 6.52
CA ASP A 158 15.00 -14.29 5.43
C ASP A 158 13.63 -14.76 5.94
N GLY A 159 13.63 -15.74 6.85
CA GLY A 159 12.41 -16.36 7.37
C GLY A 159 11.47 -15.37 8.07
N LEU A 160 11.99 -14.25 8.57
CA LEU A 160 11.18 -13.23 9.22
C LEU A 160 10.29 -12.53 8.20
N TYR A 161 10.81 -12.19 7.02
CA TYR A 161 9.99 -11.62 5.96
C TYR A 161 9.04 -12.63 5.32
N MET A 162 9.45 -13.91 5.26
CA MET A 162 8.61 -14.94 4.67
C MET A 162 7.34 -15.20 5.48
N ALA A 163 7.41 -15.13 6.81
CA ALA A 163 6.27 -15.46 7.67
C ALA A 163 5.64 -14.26 8.40
N GLN A 164 6.43 -13.39 9.03
CA GLN A 164 5.88 -12.45 10.02
C GLN A 164 4.88 -11.45 9.43
N PRO A 165 5.10 -10.86 8.24
CA PRO A 165 4.10 -9.98 7.62
C PRO A 165 2.77 -10.68 7.32
N PHE A 166 2.80 -11.93 6.85
CA PHE A 166 1.58 -12.72 6.64
C PHE A 166 0.90 -13.04 7.98
N TYR A 167 1.69 -13.46 8.97
CA TYR A 167 1.18 -13.83 10.29
C TYR A 167 0.48 -12.63 10.97
N ALA A 168 1.10 -11.45 10.94
CA ALA A 168 0.52 -10.22 11.48
C ALA A 168 -0.78 -9.82 10.75
N GLU A 169 -0.77 -9.86 9.40
CA GLU A 169 -1.94 -9.51 8.59
C GLU A 169 -3.11 -10.48 8.80
N TYR A 170 -2.83 -11.78 8.88
CA TYR A 170 -3.84 -12.81 9.15
C TYR A 170 -4.39 -12.68 10.58
N ALA A 171 -3.52 -12.47 11.57
CA ALA A 171 -3.92 -12.29 12.97
C ALA A 171 -4.83 -11.08 13.17
N ALA A 172 -4.50 -9.94 12.55
CA ALA A 172 -5.34 -8.74 12.59
C ALA A 172 -6.72 -8.98 11.95
N LEU A 173 -6.76 -9.69 10.82
CA LEU A 173 -8.02 -10.02 10.14
C LEU A 173 -8.91 -10.96 10.97
N MET A 174 -8.29 -11.90 11.66
CA MET A 174 -8.97 -12.97 12.41
C MET A 174 -9.10 -12.70 13.92
N GLY A 175 -8.66 -11.54 14.42
CA GLY A 175 -8.73 -11.18 15.83
C GLY A 175 -7.93 -12.09 16.75
N ILE A 176 -6.72 -12.49 16.33
CA ILE A 176 -5.86 -13.45 17.06
C ILE A 176 -4.78 -12.67 17.82
N ASP A 177 -5.14 -12.08 18.96
CA ASP A 177 -4.25 -11.17 19.69
C ASP A 177 -2.94 -11.83 20.15
N SER A 178 -2.99 -13.10 20.55
CA SER A 178 -1.80 -13.85 21.01
C SER A 178 -0.72 -14.04 19.93
N ALA A 179 -1.07 -13.88 18.66
CA ALA A 179 -0.10 -13.93 17.56
C ALA A 179 0.91 -12.78 17.62
N PHE A 180 0.49 -11.60 18.08
CA PHE A 180 1.36 -10.42 18.10
C PHE A 180 2.52 -10.57 19.08
N ASP A 181 2.31 -11.23 20.22
CA ASP A 181 3.38 -11.59 21.15
C ASP A 181 4.39 -12.56 20.52
N ASP A 182 3.91 -13.61 19.83
CA ASP A 182 4.82 -14.54 19.14
C ASP A 182 5.62 -13.83 18.04
N ILE A 183 4.98 -12.96 17.25
CA ILE A 183 5.68 -12.16 16.23
C ILE A 183 6.78 -11.28 16.85
N VAL A 184 6.49 -10.59 17.96
CA VAL A 184 7.50 -9.80 18.70
C VAL A 184 8.67 -10.67 19.14
N ASN A 185 8.37 -11.87 19.65
CA ASN A 185 9.39 -12.83 20.07
C ASN A 185 10.26 -13.28 18.90
N GLN A 186 9.70 -13.58 17.72
CA GLN A 186 10.49 -13.96 16.54
C GLN A 186 11.55 -12.90 16.18
N PHE A 187 11.18 -11.62 16.20
CA PHE A 187 12.13 -10.53 15.96
C PHE A 187 13.16 -10.39 17.08
N THR A 188 12.72 -10.53 18.33
CA THR A 188 13.55 -10.40 19.52
C THR A 188 14.60 -11.50 19.60
N TYR A 189 14.28 -12.74 19.23
CA TYR A 189 15.25 -13.84 19.20
C TYR A 189 16.36 -13.58 18.19
N MET A 190 16.02 -13.15 16.97
CA MET A 190 17.06 -12.79 15.99
C MET A 190 17.84 -11.54 16.38
N GLU A 191 17.20 -10.54 16.99
CA GLU A 191 17.91 -9.37 17.53
C GLU A 191 18.90 -9.76 18.63
N ASN A 192 18.53 -10.67 19.53
CA ASN A 192 19.38 -11.08 20.64
C ASN A 192 20.54 -11.98 20.21
N HIS A 193 20.30 -12.90 19.28
CA HIS A 193 21.30 -13.88 18.88
C HIS A 193 22.12 -13.43 17.67
N ALA A 194 21.48 -12.88 16.64
CA ALA A 194 22.14 -12.61 15.37
C ALA A 194 22.73 -11.20 15.25
N ARG A 195 22.38 -10.26 16.11
CA ARG A 195 22.94 -8.91 16.07
C ARG A 195 24.36 -8.89 16.63
N ASP A 196 25.28 -8.35 15.84
CA ASP A 196 26.63 -8.03 16.29
C ASP A 196 26.65 -6.71 17.07
N GLU A 197 27.13 -6.73 18.31
CA GLU A 197 27.14 -5.56 19.18
C GLU A 197 28.01 -4.41 18.66
N LYS A 198 29.09 -4.75 17.94
CA LYS A 198 30.10 -3.77 17.47
C LYS A 198 29.61 -2.99 16.26
N THR A 199 29.04 -3.69 15.28
CA THR A 199 28.60 -3.11 14.01
C THR A 199 27.12 -2.69 14.06
N GLY A 200 26.31 -3.38 14.86
CA GLY A 200 24.86 -3.29 14.89
C GLY A 200 24.17 -4.03 13.74
N LEU A 201 24.93 -4.69 12.86
CA LEU A 201 24.39 -5.50 11.76
C LEU A 201 24.01 -6.89 12.27
N LEU A 202 23.18 -7.61 11.50
CA LEU A 202 22.73 -8.97 11.84
C LEU A 202 23.36 -10.01 10.91
N TYR A 203 23.90 -11.08 11.49
CA TYR A 203 24.39 -12.24 10.75
C TYR A 203 23.24 -12.94 10.03
N HIS A 204 23.51 -13.54 8.85
CA HIS A 204 22.49 -14.17 8.00
C HIS A 204 21.67 -15.25 8.72
N GLY A 205 22.34 -16.16 9.43
CA GLY A 205 21.68 -17.25 10.13
C GLY A 205 22.29 -17.55 11.50
N TRP A 206 21.46 -18.15 12.35
CA TRP A 206 21.78 -18.66 13.68
C TRP A 206 21.29 -20.11 13.78
N ASP A 207 22.17 -21.03 14.18
CA ASP A 207 21.86 -22.42 14.52
C ASP A 207 21.94 -22.58 16.05
N GLU A 208 20.79 -22.65 16.72
CA GLU A 208 20.72 -22.84 18.17
C GLU A 208 21.44 -24.13 18.61
N SER A 209 21.44 -25.16 17.75
CA SER A 209 22.09 -26.44 18.06
C SER A 209 23.61 -26.42 17.86
N ARG A 210 24.13 -25.43 17.11
CA ARG A 210 25.54 -25.26 16.75
C ARG A 210 26.16 -26.49 16.07
N LYS A 211 25.35 -27.26 15.34
CA LYS A 211 25.77 -28.51 14.68
C LYS A 211 26.14 -28.29 13.21
N GLU A 212 25.63 -27.24 12.59
CA GLU A 212 26.02 -26.87 11.23
C GLU A 212 27.49 -26.45 11.17
N LYS A 213 28.19 -26.85 10.10
CA LYS A 213 29.62 -26.52 9.91
C LYS A 213 29.88 -25.05 9.64
N TRP A 214 28.88 -24.32 9.13
CA TRP A 214 28.97 -22.87 8.95
C TRP A 214 28.77 -22.11 10.26
N ALA A 215 28.18 -22.74 11.27
CA ALA A 215 27.83 -22.11 12.54
C ALA A 215 29.06 -22.03 13.43
N ASP A 216 29.28 -20.85 14.01
CA ASP A 216 30.28 -20.65 15.03
C ASP A 216 30.00 -21.55 16.26
N PRO A 217 31.00 -22.25 16.80
CA PRO A 217 30.78 -23.23 17.87
C PRO A 217 30.35 -22.61 19.21
N GLU A 218 30.63 -21.33 19.44
CA GLU A 218 30.30 -20.64 20.69
C GLU A 218 28.96 -19.91 20.63
N THR A 219 28.62 -19.37 19.46
CA THR A 219 27.45 -18.49 19.29
C THR A 219 26.36 -19.10 18.41
N GLY A 220 26.71 -20.06 17.55
CA GLY A 220 25.81 -20.63 16.54
C GLY A 220 25.66 -19.76 15.28
N LEU A 221 26.43 -18.68 15.15
CA LEU A 221 26.23 -17.68 14.10
C LEU A 221 26.94 -18.02 12.80
N SER A 222 26.35 -17.60 11.68
CA SER A 222 27.02 -17.54 10.38
C SER A 222 28.10 -16.45 10.35
N LYS A 223 28.97 -16.47 9.33
CA LYS A 223 30.21 -15.67 9.34
C LYS A 223 30.08 -14.22 8.89
N HIS A 224 29.04 -13.86 8.14
CA HIS A 224 28.96 -12.57 7.46
C HIS A 224 27.58 -11.91 7.52
N PHE A 225 27.59 -10.57 7.43
CA PHE A 225 26.43 -9.70 7.32
C PHE A 225 25.97 -9.61 5.86
N TRP A 226 25.28 -10.64 5.41
CA TRP A 226 24.74 -10.68 4.05
C TRP A 226 23.60 -9.66 3.89
N ALA A 227 23.74 -8.76 2.94
CA ALA A 227 22.91 -7.58 2.79
C ALA A 227 21.43 -7.91 2.57
N ARG A 228 21.11 -8.90 1.72
CA ARG A 228 19.71 -9.24 1.45
C ARG A 228 19.03 -9.91 2.66
N GLY A 229 19.74 -10.71 3.46
CA GLY A 229 19.21 -11.23 4.70
C GLY A 229 18.76 -10.11 5.64
N ILE A 230 19.62 -9.09 5.83
CA ILE A 230 19.27 -7.89 6.62
C ILE A 230 18.15 -7.09 5.96
N GLY A 231 18.14 -7.01 4.63
CA GLY A 231 17.07 -6.37 3.85
C GLY A 231 15.70 -6.98 4.13
N TRP A 232 15.60 -8.32 4.12
CA TRP A 232 14.37 -9.02 4.50
C TRP A 232 13.95 -8.73 5.94
N TYR A 233 14.90 -8.76 6.88
CA TYR A 233 14.62 -8.43 8.27
C TYR A 233 14.05 -7.01 8.44
N ALA A 234 14.65 -6.02 7.75
CA ALA A 234 14.19 -4.63 7.78
C ALA A 234 12.80 -4.46 7.14
N MET A 235 12.54 -5.12 6.01
CA MET A 235 11.21 -5.14 5.38
C MET A 235 10.16 -5.77 6.30
N ALA A 236 10.50 -6.89 6.94
CA ALA A 236 9.60 -7.58 7.85
C ALA A 236 9.20 -6.69 9.03
N LEU A 237 10.18 -6.05 9.67
CA LEU A 237 9.96 -5.13 10.80
C LEU A 237 9.03 -3.97 10.44
N VAL A 238 9.24 -3.32 9.29
CA VAL A 238 8.42 -2.17 8.91
C VAL A 238 7.01 -2.59 8.46
N ASP A 239 6.86 -3.77 7.87
CA ASP A 239 5.58 -4.24 7.33
C ASP A 239 4.65 -4.82 8.40
N VAL A 240 5.17 -5.49 9.43
CA VAL A 240 4.31 -6.01 10.51
C VAL A 240 3.62 -4.87 11.27
N LEU A 241 4.28 -3.72 11.43
CA LEU A 241 3.76 -2.57 12.16
C LEU A 241 2.47 -1.97 11.56
N ASP A 242 2.14 -2.26 10.31
CA ASP A 242 0.87 -1.84 9.70
C ASP A 242 -0.34 -2.59 10.29
N TYR A 243 -0.12 -3.73 10.95
CA TYR A 243 -1.17 -4.61 11.48
C TYR A 243 -1.18 -4.73 13.00
N PHE A 244 -0.13 -4.25 13.67
CA PHE A 244 -0.06 -4.27 15.13
C PHE A 244 -1.10 -3.34 15.76
N PRO A 245 -1.85 -3.80 16.80
CA PRO A 245 -2.69 -2.91 17.59
C PRO A 245 -1.85 -1.76 18.14
N GLN A 246 -2.38 -0.53 18.11
CA GLN A 246 -1.63 0.67 18.53
C GLN A 246 -1.15 0.57 19.99
N GLU A 247 -1.99 0.00 20.86
CA GLU A 247 -1.73 -0.16 22.30
C GLU A 247 -0.93 -1.44 22.67
N HIS A 248 -0.52 -2.25 21.69
CA HIS A 248 0.21 -3.48 21.97
C HIS A 248 1.60 -3.18 22.54
N ALA A 249 1.94 -3.74 23.71
CA ALA A 249 3.19 -3.43 24.43
C ALA A 249 4.45 -3.68 23.60
N GLY A 250 4.48 -4.76 22.80
CA GLY A 250 5.60 -5.09 21.92
C GLY A 250 5.75 -4.21 20.66
N ARG A 251 4.79 -3.33 20.36
CA ARG A 251 4.85 -2.48 19.15
C ARG A 251 6.03 -1.51 19.20
N GLU A 252 6.22 -0.84 20.33
CA GLU A 252 7.34 0.08 20.54
C GLU A 252 8.69 -0.64 20.51
N GLN A 253 8.75 -1.87 21.05
CA GLN A 253 9.95 -2.70 20.97
C GLN A 253 10.35 -3.00 19.51
N LEU A 254 9.39 -3.33 18.64
CA LEU A 254 9.65 -3.52 17.21
C LEU A 254 10.12 -2.24 16.52
N VAL A 255 9.54 -1.08 16.87
CA VAL A 255 10.00 0.23 16.36
C VAL A 255 11.45 0.49 16.77
N GLN A 256 11.84 0.14 17.99
CA GLN A 256 13.22 0.30 18.46
C GLN A 256 14.20 -0.64 17.75
N ILE A 257 13.82 -1.91 17.54
CA ILE A 257 14.61 -2.87 16.75
C ILE A 257 14.77 -2.37 15.31
N LEU A 258 13.69 -1.87 14.69
CA LEU A 258 13.71 -1.26 13.36
C LEU A 258 14.67 -0.08 13.32
N ASN A 259 14.58 0.84 14.28
CA ASN A 259 15.46 2.01 14.31
C ASN A 259 16.94 1.61 14.45
N ARG A 260 17.27 0.64 15.30
CA ARG A 260 18.65 0.12 15.43
C ARG A 260 19.13 -0.52 14.13
N THR A 261 18.31 -1.37 13.52
CA THR A 261 18.61 -2.03 12.24
C THR A 261 18.88 -1.00 11.14
N LEU A 262 17.96 -0.04 10.95
CA LEU A 262 18.07 1.00 9.93
C LEU A 262 19.28 1.92 10.16
N THR A 263 19.57 2.25 11.42
CA THR A 263 20.75 3.05 11.79
C THR A 263 22.05 2.32 11.43
N ALA A 264 22.13 1.02 11.74
CA ALA A 264 23.29 0.20 11.40
C ALA A 264 23.50 0.12 9.89
N VAL A 265 22.47 -0.19 9.09
CA VAL A 265 22.65 -0.24 7.63
C VAL A 265 22.98 1.14 7.05
N ALA A 266 22.37 2.23 7.52
CA ALA A 266 22.68 3.59 7.04
C ALA A 266 24.16 3.97 7.27
N LYS A 267 24.76 3.50 8.37
CA LYS A 267 26.19 3.71 8.67
C LYS A 267 27.13 3.07 7.62
N TYR A 268 26.74 1.93 7.04
CA TYR A 268 27.53 1.19 6.05
C TYR A 268 27.13 1.51 4.59
N GLN A 269 26.31 2.54 4.36
CA GLN A 269 26.00 3.00 3.00
C GLN A 269 27.29 3.45 2.29
N ASP A 270 27.55 2.95 1.08
CA ASP A 270 28.75 3.32 0.34
C ASP A 270 28.73 4.81 -0.01
N SER A 271 29.83 5.48 0.35
CA SER A 271 29.99 6.92 0.16
C SER A 271 30.06 7.31 -1.32
N LYS A 272 30.53 6.42 -2.21
CA LYS A 272 30.78 6.69 -3.63
C LYS A 272 29.53 6.46 -4.49
N THR A 273 28.84 5.35 -4.28
CA THR A 273 27.71 4.90 -5.10
C THR A 273 26.36 5.24 -4.48
N GLY A 274 26.30 5.42 -3.15
CA GLY A 274 25.07 5.65 -2.41
C GLY A 274 24.28 4.38 -2.08
N VAL A 275 24.77 3.19 -2.45
CA VAL A 275 24.10 1.90 -2.24
C VAL A 275 24.92 1.01 -1.31
N TRP A 276 24.54 -0.26 -1.15
CA TRP A 276 25.18 -1.19 -0.22
C TRP A 276 25.85 -2.35 -0.94
N TYR A 277 26.92 -2.87 -0.33
CA TYR A 277 27.63 -4.06 -0.77
C TYR A 277 26.91 -5.34 -0.35
N ASP A 278 27.12 -6.45 -1.08
CA ASP A 278 26.52 -7.76 -0.77
C ASP A 278 26.93 -8.28 0.61
N ILE A 279 28.20 -8.13 0.98
CA ILE A 279 28.64 -8.21 2.39
C ILE A 279 28.84 -6.80 2.91
N VAL A 280 27.95 -6.37 3.82
CA VAL A 280 27.69 -4.96 4.14
C VAL A 280 28.91 -4.23 4.71
N ASP A 281 29.65 -4.86 5.61
CA ASP A 281 30.78 -4.27 6.33
C ASP A 281 32.12 -4.38 5.58
N LEU A 282 32.17 -5.16 4.49
CA LEU A 282 33.39 -5.45 3.74
C LEU A 282 33.44 -4.70 2.39
N GLY A 283 32.94 -3.47 2.32
CA GLY A 283 32.87 -2.69 1.07
C GLY A 283 34.22 -2.37 0.42
N THR A 284 35.33 -2.49 1.17
CA THR A 284 36.70 -2.32 0.63
C THR A 284 37.40 -3.63 0.31
N ARG A 285 36.78 -4.79 0.58
CA ARG A 285 37.37 -6.10 0.28
C ARG A 285 37.21 -6.39 -1.20
N GLU A 286 38.32 -6.73 -1.85
CA GLU A 286 38.33 -7.13 -3.26
C GLU A 286 37.39 -8.33 -3.50
N GLY A 287 36.69 -8.31 -4.64
CA GLY A 287 35.68 -9.31 -4.99
C GLY A 287 34.26 -8.98 -4.53
N ASN A 288 34.09 -8.11 -3.53
CA ASN A 288 32.77 -7.64 -3.10
C ASN A 288 32.18 -6.69 -4.15
N TYR A 289 30.84 -6.59 -4.18
CA TYR A 289 30.12 -5.78 -5.16
C TYR A 289 28.91 -5.11 -4.53
N VAL A 290 28.49 -3.98 -5.10
CA VAL A 290 27.23 -3.32 -4.73
C VAL A 290 26.04 -4.13 -5.24
N GLU A 291 25.07 -4.39 -4.38
CA GLU A 291 24.00 -5.36 -4.63
C GLU A 291 22.63 -4.67 -4.64
N ALA A 292 21.84 -4.95 -5.67
CA ALA A 292 20.66 -4.18 -6.01
C ALA A 292 19.41 -4.55 -5.20
N SER A 293 19.22 -5.83 -4.84
CA SER A 293 18.05 -6.25 -4.08
C SER A 293 18.06 -5.67 -2.66
N ALA A 294 19.11 -5.89 -1.89
CA ALA A 294 19.28 -5.39 -0.54
C ALA A 294 19.23 -3.86 -0.49
N SER A 295 19.91 -3.19 -1.43
CA SER A 295 19.85 -1.72 -1.52
C SER A 295 18.42 -1.22 -1.74
N SER A 296 17.62 -1.94 -2.54
CA SER A 296 16.21 -1.61 -2.74
C SER A 296 15.40 -1.83 -1.46
N MET A 297 15.63 -2.94 -0.76
CA MET A 297 14.97 -3.25 0.52
C MET A 297 15.28 -2.20 1.60
N PHE A 298 16.52 -1.74 1.71
CA PHE A 298 16.91 -0.70 2.66
C PHE A 298 16.25 0.63 2.33
N VAL A 299 16.22 1.04 1.06
CA VAL A 299 15.51 2.25 0.63
C VAL A 299 14.02 2.14 0.93
N TYR A 300 13.38 1.02 0.61
CA TYR A 300 11.98 0.77 0.94
C TYR A 300 11.73 0.89 2.45
N ALA A 301 12.48 0.15 3.26
CA ALA A 301 12.25 0.09 4.70
C ALA A 301 12.47 1.45 5.37
N MET A 302 13.54 2.18 5.01
CA MET A 302 13.77 3.54 5.52
C MET A 302 12.66 4.51 5.08
N THR A 303 12.25 4.46 3.81
CA THR A 303 11.23 5.39 3.28
C THR A 303 9.89 5.16 3.95
N LYS A 304 9.47 3.89 4.09
CA LYS A 304 8.23 3.53 4.76
C LYS A 304 8.27 3.86 6.26
N ALA A 305 9.37 3.56 6.94
CA ALA A 305 9.52 3.89 8.35
C ALA A 305 9.45 5.39 8.62
N VAL A 306 10.05 6.22 7.74
CA VAL A 306 9.92 7.69 7.82
C VAL A 306 8.50 8.14 7.54
N ARG A 307 7.84 7.61 6.50
CA ARG A 307 6.46 7.99 6.15
C ARG A 307 5.48 7.68 7.27
N LYS A 308 5.60 6.49 7.88
CA LYS A 308 4.75 6.04 8.99
C LYS A 308 5.13 6.67 10.34
N GLY A 309 6.21 7.47 10.39
CA GLY A 309 6.66 8.15 11.59
C GLY A 309 7.36 7.25 12.62
N TYR A 310 7.74 6.03 12.24
CA TYR A 310 8.46 5.09 13.13
C TYR A 310 9.90 5.52 13.39
N VAL A 311 10.50 6.26 12.45
CA VAL A 311 11.85 6.79 12.58
C VAL A 311 11.92 8.26 12.16
N SER A 312 12.94 8.95 12.66
CA SER A 312 13.18 10.37 12.40
C SER A 312 13.48 10.64 10.92
N LYS A 313 12.62 11.44 10.27
CA LYS A 313 12.88 11.95 8.91
C LYS A 313 14.23 12.65 8.80
N LYS A 314 14.63 13.40 9.84
CA LYS A 314 15.88 14.17 9.85
C LYS A 314 17.11 13.26 9.68
N ASP A 315 17.07 12.08 10.28
CA ASP A 315 18.21 11.17 10.32
C ASP A 315 18.28 10.28 9.07
N PHE A 316 17.12 9.94 8.50
CA PHE A 316 17.03 8.99 7.39
C PHE A 316 16.81 9.61 6.00
N GLN A 317 16.38 10.88 5.88
CA GLN A 317 16.13 11.47 4.56
C GLN A 317 17.37 11.46 3.65
N LYS A 318 18.55 11.80 4.20
CA LYS A 318 19.79 11.81 3.42
C LYS A 318 20.21 10.41 2.95
N PRO A 319 20.25 9.36 3.80
CA PRO A 319 20.43 7.99 3.36
C PRO A 319 19.43 7.54 2.29
N ILE A 320 18.14 7.88 2.45
CA ILE A 320 17.08 7.56 1.48
C ILE A 320 17.36 8.20 0.12
N ASP A 321 17.60 9.51 0.08
CA ASP A 321 17.81 10.26 -1.16
C ASP A 321 19.05 9.74 -1.92
N ARG A 322 20.15 9.49 -1.18
CA ARG A 322 21.38 8.90 -1.74
C ARG A 322 21.15 7.47 -2.22
N GLY A 323 20.43 6.68 -1.44
CA GLY A 323 20.07 5.29 -1.74
C GLY A 323 19.29 5.20 -3.04
N TYR A 324 18.19 5.93 -3.16
CA TYR A 324 17.36 5.90 -4.35
C TYR A 324 18.10 6.45 -5.58
N ALA A 325 18.85 7.55 -5.45
CA ALA A 325 19.67 8.06 -6.55
C ALA A 325 20.74 7.04 -6.99
N GLY A 326 21.35 6.34 -6.02
CA GLY A 326 22.29 5.25 -6.26
C GLY A 326 21.63 4.05 -6.96
N LEU A 327 20.44 3.62 -6.52
CA LEU A 327 19.69 2.54 -7.18
C LEU A 327 19.50 2.83 -8.68
N VAL A 328 18.98 4.01 -9.00
CA VAL A 328 18.73 4.43 -10.38
C VAL A 328 20.03 4.49 -11.18
N LYS A 329 21.11 5.04 -10.58
CA LYS A 329 22.39 5.22 -11.28
C LYS A 329 23.16 3.92 -11.49
N GLN A 330 23.19 3.04 -10.50
CA GLN A 330 24.04 1.84 -10.52
C GLN A 330 23.36 0.66 -11.18
N PHE A 331 22.03 0.53 -11.03
CA PHE A 331 21.36 -0.73 -11.31
C PHE A 331 20.32 -0.64 -12.43
N ILE A 332 19.78 0.55 -12.69
CA ILE A 332 18.69 0.72 -13.64
C ILE A 332 19.21 1.09 -15.03
N THR A 333 18.87 0.27 -16.02
CA THR A 333 19.16 0.54 -17.44
C THR A 333 17.87 0.56 -18.27
N PRO A 334 17.83 1.29 -19.40
CA PRO A 334 16.68 1.26 -20.30
C PRO A 334 16.37 -0.16 -20.78
N GLY A 335 15.08 -0.53 -20.75
CA GLY A 335 14.55 -1.80 -21.27
C GLY A 335 13.58 -1.63 -22.45
N GLY A 336 13.35 -0.39 -22.88
CA GLY A 336 12.35 0.03 -23.87
C GLY A 336 11.88 1.47 -23.57
N PRO A 337 10.92 2.02 -24.35
CA PRO A 337 10.38 3.36 -24.12
C PRO A 337 9.76 3.54 -22.72
N ASP A 338 9.02 2.52 -22.29
CA ASP A 338 8.22 2.42 -21.07
C ASP A 338 8.75 1.33 -20.12
N ARG A 339 9.98 0.87 -20.32
CA ARG A 339 10.56 -0.28 -19.62
C ARG A 339 11.95 0.00 -19.10
N VAL A 340 12.29 -0.68 -18.02
CA VAL A 340 13.63 -0.66 -17.41
C VAL A 340 14.07 -2.06 -17.01
N ASN A 341 15.37 -2.28 -16.92
CA ASN A 341 15.97 -3.47 -16.32
C ASN A 341 16.64 -3.10 -15.00
N ILE A 342 16.70 -4.05 -14.07
CA ILE A 342 17.52 -3.97 -12.87
C ILE A 342 18.68 -4.96 -12.98
N ASN A 343 19.88 -4.49 -12.71
CA ASN A 343 21.12 -5.27 -12.81
C ASN A 343 21.71 -5.50 -11.41
N HIS A 344 22.77 -6.30 -11.30
CA HIS A 344 23.48 -6.55 -10.04
C HIS A 344 22.61 -7.18 -8.94
N VAL A 345 21.74 -8.13 -9.31
CA VAL A 345 20.92 -8.88 -8.35
C VAL A 345 21.51 -10.27 -8.15
N VAL A 346 21.89 -10.61 -6.92
CA VAL A 346 22.34 -11.98 -6.61
C VAL A 346 21.15 -12.95 -6.58
N THR A 347 21.23 -14.08 -7.26
CA THR A 347 20.07 -14.96 -7.50
C THR A 347 19.64 -15.75 -6.26
N VAL A 348 20.61 -16.14 -5.44
CA VAL A 348 20.39 -16.93 -4.22
C VAL A 348 21.61 -16.82 -3.34
N SER A 349 21.42 -16.87 -2.02
CA SER A 349 22.46 -17.26 -1.07
C SER A 349 21.77 -18.00 0.07
N GLY A 350 22.46 -18.93 0.70
CA GLY A 350 21.92 -19.73 1.80
C GLY A 350 23.03 -20.45 2.54
N LEU A 351 22.68 -21.17 3.60
CA LEU A 351 23.65 -21.83 4.48
C LEU A 351 23.44 -23.34 4.49
N GLY A 352 24.52 -24.10 4.67
CA GLY A 352 24.50 -25.57 4.73
C GLY A 352 24.04 -26.25 3.45
N GLY A 353 23.28 -27.34 3.58
CA GLY A 353 22.81 -28.17 2.47
C GLY A 353 23.71 -29.38 2.19
N VAL A 354 23.13 -30.46 1.66
CA VAL A 354 23.82 -31.76 1.56
C VAL A 354 24.65 -31.91 0.28
N LYS A 355 24.12 -31.48 -0.87
CA LYS A 355 24.75 -31.73 -2.18
C LYS A 355 25.94 -30.81 -2.44
N ASN A 356 25.72 -29.51 -2.31
CA ASN A 356 26.73 -28.48 -2.41
C ASN A 356 26.70 -27.74 -1.06
N TYR A 357 27.64 -28.06 -0.17
CA TYR A 357 27.66 -27.47 1.17
C TYR A 357 28.02 -25.99 1.07
N ARG A 358 27.16 -25.13 1.60
CA ARG A 358 27.35 -23.67 1.62
C ARG A 358 27.87 -23.27 2.99
N ASP A 359 29.14 -22.91 3.06
CA ASP A 359 29.86 -22.73 4.33
C ASP A 359 29.72 -21.31 4.93
N GLY A 360 28.98 -20.42 4.25
CA GLY A 360 28.78 -19.04 4.68
C GLY A 360 30.04 -18.19 4.66
N SER A 361 31.12 -18.62 3.98
CA SER A 361 32.33 -17.81 3.78
C SER A 361 32.08 -16.65 2.81
N PHE A 362 32.95 -15.64 2.84
CA PHE A 362 32.95 -14.56 1.86
C PHE A 362 33.05 -15.13 0.44
N GLU A 363 33.95 -16.10 0.23
CA GLU A 363 34.15 -16.77 -1.05
C GLU A 363 32.88 -17.46 -1.53
N TYR A 364 32.12 -18.09 -0.63
CA TYR A 364 30.81 -18.65 -0.94
C TYR A 364 29.82 -17.57 -1.42
N TYR A 365 29.63 -16.49 -0.66
CA TYR A 365 28.70 -15.42 -1.07
C TYR A 365 29.11 -14.80 -2.42
N MET A 366 30.40 -14.59 -2.64
CA MET A 366 30.91 -14.04 -3.91
C MET A 366 30.84 -15.04 -5.08
N SER A 367 30.69 -16.33 -4.80
CA SER A 367 30.53 -17.36 -5.84
C SER A 367 29.12 -17.42 -6.41
N GLU A 368 28.13 -16.86 -5.71
CA GLU A 368 26.74 -16.90 -6.13
C GLU A 368 26.50 -16.05 -7.38
N GLN A 369 25.58 -16.50 -8.21
CA GLN A 369 25.35 -15.85 -9.50
C GLN A 369 24.67 -14.50 -9.32
N VAL A 370 25.18 -13.50 -10.03
CA VAL A 370 24.57 -12.17 -10.15
C VAL A 370 23.95 -12.04 -11.54
N LYS A 371 22.66 -11.74 -11.61
CA LYS A 371 21.89 -11.65 -12.85
C LYS A 371 21.04 -10.38 -12.90
N PRO A 372 20.76 -9.86 -14.10
CA PRO A 372 19.71 -8.87 -14.24
C PRO A 372 18.34 -9.50 -14.00
N ASN A 373 17.40 -8.68 -13.53
CA ASN A 373 15.97 -9.00 -13.51
C ASN A 373 15.61 -10.31 -12.75
N ASP A 374 16.39 -10.68 -11.73
CA ASP A 374 15.96 -11.72 -10.80
C ASP A 374 14.77 -11.20 -9.96
N PRO A 375 13.73 -12.01 -9.70
CA PRO A 375 12.54 -11.56 -8.97
C PRO A 375 12.84 -11.01 -7.57
N LYS A 376 13.92 -11.49 -6.93
CA LYS A 376 14.36 -11.01 -5.61
C LYS A 376 14.93 -9.60 -5.65
N GLY A 377 15.25 -9.06 -6.82
CA GLY A 377 15.60 -7.65 -7.01
C GLY A 377 14.47 -6.84 -7.63
N VAL A 378 13.71 -7.42 -8.56
CA VAL A 378 12.59 -6.75 -9.24
C VAL A 378 11.50 -6.35 -8.24
N GLY A 379 11.03 -7.28 -7.40
CA GLY A 379 9.99 -6.99 -6.40
C GLY A 379 10.39 -5.88 -5.43
N PRO A 380 11.54 -6.01 -4.72
CA PRO A 380 12.02 -4.96 -3.82
C PRO A 380 12.26 -3.61 -4.50
N PHE A 381 12.72 -3.58 -5.76
CA PHE A 381 12.86 -2.32 -6.48
C PHE A 381 11.52 -1.66 -6.79
N ILE A 382 10.51 -2.43 -7.22
CA ILE A 382 9.15 -1.89 -7.42
C ILE A 382 8.62 -1.30 -6.11
N LEU A 383 8.78 -2.02 -4.99
CA LEU A 383 8.38 -1.54 -3.67
C LEU A 383 9.10 -0.25 -3.28
N ALA A 384 10.43 -0.20 -3.42
CA ALA A 384 11.23 0.98 -3.10
C ALA A 384 10.87 2.18 -3.97
N ALA A 385 10.73 1.99 -5.29
CA ALA A 385 10.36 3.05 -6.21
C ALA A 385 8.94 3.57 -5.93
N SER A 386 7.98 2.67 -5.73
CA SER A 386 6.58 3.01 -5.42
C SER A 386 6.48 3.81 -4.13
N GLU A 387 7.17 3.38 -3.07
CA GLU A 387 7.19 4.07 -1.78
C GLU A 387 7.82 5.48 -1.88
N ILE A 388 8.90 5.63 -2.64
CA ILE A 388 9.55 6.92 -2.91
C ILE A 388 8.64 7.84 -3.71
N GLU A 389 7.98 7.34 -4.75
CA GLU A 389 7.09 8.09 -5.62
C GLU A 389 5.85 8.57 -4.85
N PHE A 390 5.29 7.70 -3.99
CA PHE A 390 4.24 8.05 -3.04
C PHE A 390 4.69 9.16 -2.09
N ALA A 391 5.81 8.98 -1.39
CA ALA A 391 6.31 9.95 -0.41
C ALA A 391 6.74 11.30 -1.02
N LYS A 392 7.23 11.32 -2.27
CA LYS A 392 7.63 12.55 -2.98
C LYS A 392 6.47 13.50 -3.26
N THR A 393 5.25 12.99 -3.28
CA THR A 393 4.04 13.75 -3.61
C THR A 393 3.53 14.55 -2.41
N ALA A 394 3.93 14.19 -1.19
CA ALA A 394 3.59 14.85 0.07
C ALA A 394 4.28 16.22 0.28
N LYS A 395 4.50 17.00 -0.79
CA LYS A 395 5.08 18.37 -0.74
C LYS A 395 4.06 19.44 -0.34
N GLY A 396 2.89 19.02 0.14
CA GLY A 396 1.78 19.87 0.56
C GLY A 396 1.79 20.18 2.06
N ARG A 397 0.78 20.94 2.46
CA ARG A 397 0.45 21.16 3.87
C ARG A 397 0.01 19.82 4.48
N LYS A 398 0.41 19.54 5.73
CA LYS A 398 -0.19 18.45 6.50
C LYS A 398 -1.64 18.81 6.86
N ALA A 399 -2.54 17.85 6.77
CA ALA A 399 -3.93 18.04 7.15
C ALA A 399 -4.43 16.80 7.91
N ASN A 400 -5.13 17.00 9.01
CA ASN A 400 -5.85 15.92 9.69
C ASN A 400 -7.22 15.74 9.02
N VAL A 401 -7.48 14.54 8.53
CA VAL A 401 -8.64 14.19 7.71
C VAL A 401 -9.50 13.20 8.46
N THR A 402 -10.62 13.69 8.97
CA THR A 402 -11.56 12.93 9.78
C THR A 402 -12.70 12.43 8.93
N LEU A 403 -12.91 11.12 8.93
CA LEU A 403 -14.10 10.49 8.36
C LEU A 403 -15.15 10.33 9.45
N ASP A 404 -16.38 10.65 9.12
CA ASP A 404 -17.53 10.32 9.93
C ASP A 404 -17.80 8.82 9.96
N ASN A 405 -18.03 8.28 11.15
CA ASN A 405 -18.65 6.98 11.36
C ASN A 405 -19.70 7.05 12.49
N TYR A 406 -20.28 8.23 12.68
CA TYR A 406 -21.35 8.48 13.65
C TYR A 406 -22.71 8.48 12.97
N TYR A 407 -22.85 9.19 11.84
CA TYR A 407 -24.07 9.19 11.03
C TYR A 407 -24.14 8.01 10.07
N ASN A 408 -23.02 7.64 9.43
CA ASN A 408 -22.89 6.34 8.74
C ASN A 408 -22.22 5.35 9.68
N ASN A 409 -22.98 4.43 10.28
CA ASN A 409 -22.55 3.56 11.37
C ASN A 409 -23.14 2.16 11.22
N GLU A 410 -22.87 1.56 10.07
CA GLU A 410 -23.33 0.21 9.76
C GLU A 410 -22.35 -0.87 10.27
N TYR A 411 -22.89 -2.05 10.60
CA TYR A 411 -22.11 -3.18 11.13
C TYR A 411 -22.32 -4.43 10.29
N LYS A 412 -21.22 -5.14 10.00
CA LYS A 412 -21.26 -6.48 9.40
C LYS A 412 -20.44 -7.46 10.21
N LYS A 413 -20.79 -8.74 10.09
CA LYS A 413 -19.99 -9.81 10.67
C LYS A 413 -18.67 -9.94 9.90
N ALA A 414 -17.56 -9.71 10.59
CA ALA A 414 -16.21 -9.88 10.08
C ALA A 414 -15.80 -11.37 10.09
N PRO A 415 -14.67 -11.75 9.46
CA PRO A 415 -14.21 -13.14 9.38
C PRO A 415 -13.93 -13.80 10.74
N ASP A 416 -13.53 -13.02 11.73
CA ASP A 416 -13.38 -13.45 13.14
C ASP A 416 -14.71 -13.69 13.85
N GLY A 417 -15.82 -13.41 13.18
CA GLY A 417 -17.17 -13.56 13.68
C GLY A 417 -17.69 -12.40 14.51
N GLN A 418 -16.88 -11.36 14.76
CA GLN A 418 -17.29 -10.16 15.49
C GLN A 418 -18.07 -9.21 14.58
N LEU A 419 -19.00 -8.44 15.14
CA LEU A 419 -19.60 -7.32 14.43
C LEU A 419 -18.61 -6.17 14.42
N LYS A 420 -18.21 -5.73 13.22
CA LYS A 420 -17.33 -4.58 13.01
C LYS A 420 -18.02 -3.56 12.12
N ALA A 421 -17.69 -2.30 12.35
CA ALA A 421 -18.11 -1.21 11.47
C ALA A 421 -17.70 -1.53 10.03
N TYR A 422 -18.56 -1.21 9.08
CA TYR A 422 -18.26 -1.32 7.66
C TYR A 422 -18.89 -0.18 6.88
N HIS A 423 -18.61 -0.15 5.58
CA HIS A 423 -19.05 0.86 4.63
C HIS A 423 -18.29 2.17 4.77
N TYR A 424 -17.71 2.61 3.66
CA TYR A 424 -16.97 3.87 3.50
C TYR A 424 -15.80 4.11 4.47
N LEU A 425 -15.26 3.08 5.11
CA LEU A 425 -14.14 3.22 6.05
C LEU A 425 -12.78 3.36 5.35
N TRP A 426 -11.85 4.08 5.98
CA TRP A 426 -10.48 4.26 5.49
C TRP A 426 -9.69 2.95 5.34
N ASP A 427 -9.97 1.95 6.16
CA ASP A 427 -9.31 0.65 6.15
C ASP A 427 -10.07 -0.41 5.31
N GLY A 428 -11.26 -0.07 4.81
CA GLY A 428 -12.06 -0.91 3.93
C GLY A 428 -11.44 -1.03 2.54
N GLN A 429 -10.85 -2.19 2.22
CA GLN A 429 -10.23 -2.48 0.91
C GLN A 429 -11.20 -3.14 -0.08
N ASP A 430 -12.38 -3.56 0.37
CA ASP A 430 -13.42 -4.10 -0.51
C ASP A 430 -14.06 -2.98 -1.33
N ASN A 431 -15.00 -3.34 -2.21
CA ASN A 431 -15.68 -2.37 -3.07
C ASN A 431 -16.28 -1.21 -2.28
N ASN A 432 -16.72 -1.44 -1.04
CA ASN A 432 -17.54 -0.52 -0.26
C ASN A 432 -16.71 0.46 0.58
N GLY A 433 -15.38 0.36 0.60
CA GLY A 433 -14.53 1.20 1.45
C GLY A 433 -13.92 2.42 0.75
N PHE A 434 -13.22 3.24 1.54
CA PHE A 434 -12.48 4.42 1.11
C PHE A 434 -10.96 4.25 1.12
N PHE A 435 -10.45 3.01 1.10
CA PHE A 435 -9.01 2.76 1.18
C PHE A 435 -8.18 3.54 0.15
N LEU A 436 -8.57 3.55 -1.13
CA LEU A 436 -7.82 4.30 -2.14
C LEU A 436 -7.95 5.83 -1.95
N LEU A 437 -9.13 6.32 -1.57
CA LEU A 437 -9.32 7.74 -1.25
C LEU A 437 -8.44 8.17 -0.05
N GLY A 438 -8.41 7.35 0.99
CA GLY A 438 -7.54 7.53 2.16
C GLY A 438 -6.07 7.57 1.77
N ARG A 439 -5.62 6.64 0.92
CA ARG A 439 -4.24 6.67 0.37
C ARG A 439 -3.94 7.94 -0.42
N ILE A 440 -4.88 8.46 -1.19
CA ILE A 440 -4.70 9.73 -1.91
C ILE A 440 -4.56 10.89 -0.92
N PHE A 441 -5.35 10.92 0.16
CA PHE A 441 -5.15 11.89 1.25
C PHE A 441 -3.75 11.79 1.87
N GLU A 442 -3.31 10.59 2.27
CA GLU A 442 -1.97 10.35 2.81
C GLU A 442 -0.87 10.81 1.85
N GLN A 443 -1.02 10.53 0.55
CA GLN A 443 -0.08 10.94 -0.49
C GLN A 443 0.09 12.46 -0.56
N TYR A 444 -0.96 13.22 -0.27
CA TYR A 444 -0.93 14.69 -0.21
C TYR A 444 -0.69 15.25 1.19
N GLY A 445 -0.23 14.43 2.14
CA GLY A 445 0.15 14.85 3.51
C GLY A 445 -0.98 14.74 4.54
N GLY A 446 -2.06 14.06 4.18
CA GLY A 446 -3.18 13.75 5.08
C GLY A 446 -2.78 12.78 6.18
N THR A 447 -3.27 13.01 7.40
CA THR A 447 -3.29 12.03 8.49
C THR A 447 -4.74 11.64 8.73
N LEU A 448 -5.05 10.35 8.59
CA LEU A 448 -6.43 9.86 8.62
C LEU A 448 -6.86 9.53 10.05
N ASN A 449 -8.07 9.94 10.40
CA ASN A 449 -8.76 9.49 11.61
C ASN A 449 -10.26 9.29 11.33
N THR A 450 -10.96 8.68 12.28
CA THR A 450 -12.40 8.41 12.20
C THR A 450 -13.07 8.92 13.47
N LEU A 451 -14.17 9.65 13.31
CA LEU A 451 -15.00 10.14 14.41
C LEU A 451 -16.20 9.21 14.58
N ARG A 452 -16.33 8.58 15.75
CA ARG A 452 -17.38 7.60 16.09
C ARG A 452 -18.45 8.15 17.04
N GLU A 453 -18.39 9.44 17.31
CA GLU A 453 -19.26 10.12 18.26
C GLU A 453 -19.85 11.39 17.63
N ALA A 454 -20.90 11.94 18.24
CA ALA A 454 -21.51 13.18 17.79
C ALA A 454 -20.46 14.30 17.60
N PRO A 455 -20.44 14.98 16.44
CA PRO A 455 -19.45 16.01 16.16
C PRO A 455 -19.72 17.28 16.96
N THR A 456 -18.69 17.72 17.67
CA THR A 456 -18.64 19.03 18.33
C THR A 456 -17.42 19.81 17.84
N GLN A 457 -17.38 21.13 18.01
CA GLN A 457 -16.17 21.90 17.71
C GLN A 457 -14.95 21.41 18.49
N GLU A 458 -15.14 20.91 19.71
CA GLU A 458 -14.08 20.32 20.53
C GLU A 458 -13.54 19.02 19.92
N LYS A 459 -14.43 18.10 19.53
CA LYS A 459 -14.03 16.82 18.92
C LYS A 459 -13.44 16.97 17.52
N LEU A 460 -13.80 18.05 16.82
CA LEU A 460 -13.24 18.42 15.52
C LEU A 460 -12.06 19.41 15.63
N ALA A 461 -11.59 19.75 16.83
CA ALA A 461 -10.57 20.77 17.02
C ALA A 461 -9.24 20.40 16.33
N ASP A 462 -8.90 19.11 16.31
CA ASP A 462 -7.72 18.58 15.63
C ASP A 462 -8.01 18.17 14.17
N SER A 463 -9.23 18.37 13.67
CA SER A 463 -9.61 18.05 12.29
C SER A 463 -9.47 19.28 11.40
N ASP A 464 -8.77 19.13 10.28
CA ASP A 464 -8.72 20.16 9.22
C ASP A 464 -9.80 19.94 8.16
N ILE A 465 -10.07 18.67 7.86
CA ILE A 465 -11.05 18.21 6.88
C ILE A 465 -11.97 17.20 7.58
N TYR A 466 -13.27 17.36 7.42
CA TYR A 466 -14.28 16.44 7.93
C TYR A 466 -15.14 15.94 6.78
N VAL A 467 -15.19 14.62 6.59
CA VAL A 467 -15.94 13.95 5.53
C VAL A 467 -17.13 13.25 6.16
N ILE A 468 -18.34 13.70 5.82
CA ILE A 468 -19.58 13.00 6.16
C ILE A 468 -20.07 12.30 4.91
N VAL A 469 -20.36 11.02 5.06
CA VAL A 469 -20.78 10.13 3.97
C VAL A 469 -22.07 9.43 4.38
N ASP A 470 -22.99 9.28 3.42
CA ASP A 470 -24.15 8.37 3.46
C ASP A 470 -24.81 8.15 4.84
N PRO A 471 -25.37 9.18 5.49
CA PRO A 471 -26.07 9.04 6.77
C PRO A 471 -27.12 7.92 6.77
N ASP A 472 -27.05 7.03 7.76
CA ASP A 472 -27.86 5.81 7.79
C ASP A 472 -29.35 6.09 7.98
N THR A 473 -30.15 5.22 7.37
CA THR A 473 -31.58 5.07 7.65
C THR A 473 -31.86 3.87 8.57
N GLU A 474 -33.11 3.71 9.03
CA GLU A 474 -33.55 2.52 9.78
C GLU A 474 -33.46 1.21 8.97
N LYS A 475 -33.28 1.32 7.64
CA LYS A 475 -33.06 0.16 6.75
C LYS A 475 -31.65 -0.42 6.92
N GLU A 476 -30.69 0.39 7.30
CA GLU A 476 -29.25 0.05 7.34
C GLU A 476 -28.78 -0.26 8.74
N THR A 477 -29.28 0.49 9.73
CA THR A 477 -28.95 0.31 11.13
C THR A 477 -30.17 0.41 12.02
N ALA A 478 -30.19 -0.35 13.12
CA ALA A 478 -31.36 -0.42 14.01
C ALA A 478 -31.58 0.87 14.81
N ASN A 479 -30.53 1.68 15.02
CA ASN A 479 -30.60 2.94 15.77
C ASN A 479 -29.75 4.00 15.04
N PRO A 480 -30.23 4.55 13.92
CA PRO A 480 -29.50 5.57 13.18
C PRO A 480 -29.36 6.84 14.02
N ASN A 481 -28.21 7.50 13.91
CA ASN A 481 -28.02 8.82 14.49
C ASN A 481 -28.49 9.85 13.46
N TYR A 482 -29.48 10.65 13.81
CA TYR A 482 -30.01 11.66 12.90
C TYR A 482 -29.37 13.03 13.13
N MET A 483 -29.11 13.73 12.03
CA MET A 483 -28.67 15.12 12.09
C MET A 483 -29.73 15.98 12.78
N ASN A 484 -29.27 16.84 13.66
CA ASN A 484 -30.12 17.78 14.38
C ASN A 484 -29.51 19.18 14.37
N GLU A 485 -30.29 20.17 14.84
CA GLU A 485 -29.87 21.56 14.87
C GLU A 485 -28.63 21.81 15.73
N ALA A 486 -28.46 21.11 16.86
CA ALA A 486 -27.31 21.30 17.73
C ALA A 486 -26.01 20.88 17.01
N ASP A 487 -25.98 19.65 16.48
CA ASP A 487 -24.82 19.13 15.73
C ASP A 487 -24.53 19.98 14.49
N ALA A 488 -25.56 20.38 13.74
CA ALA A 488 -25.41 21.22 12.57
C ALA A 488 -24.78 22.59 12.90
N ASN A 489 -25.14 23.18 14.05
CA ASN A 489 -24.57 24.44 14.51
C ASN A 489 -23.11 24.28 14.99
N GLU A 490 -22.75 23.16 15.63
CA GLU A 490 -21.37 22.83 15.97
C GLU A 490 -20.48 22.69 14.72
N ILE A 491 -20.90 21.88 13.75
CA ILE A 491 -20.17 21.69 12.49
C ILE A 491 -20.06 23.03 11.74
N ALA A 492 -21.14 23.81 11.64
CA ALA A 492 -21.10 25.12 10.99
C ALA A 492 -20.19 26.12 11.74
N GLY A 493 -20.11 26.04 13.06
CA GLY A 493 -19.14 26.77 13.89
C GLY A 493 -17.70 26.43 13.51
N TRP A 494 -17.38 25.14 13.45
CA TRP A 494 -16.07 24.63 13.05
C TRP A 494 -15.69 25.05 11.61
N VAL A 495 -16.60 24.90 10.63
CA VAL A 495 -16.38 25.38 9.25
C VAL A 495 -16.14 26.90 9.23
N ARG A 496 -16.94 27.68 9.97
CA ARG A 496 -16.76 29.13 10.06
C ARG A 496 -15.37 29.51 10.59
N ALA A 497 -14.83 28.73 11.53
CA ALA A 497 -13.51 28.92 12.12
C ALA A 497 -12.36 28.58 11.15
N GLY A 498 -12.56 27.66 10.21
CA GLY A 498 -11.57 27.32 9.20
C GLY A 498 -11.67 25.91 8.62
N GLY A 499 -12.50 25.05 9.20
CA GLY A 499 -12.66 23.67 8.77
C GLY A 499 -13.15 23.53 7.33
N VAL A 500 -12.78 22.42 6.70
CA VAL A 500 -13.23 22.03 5.36
C VAL A 500 -14.19 20.85 5.46
N LEU A 501 -15.47 21.08 5.15
CA LEU A 501 -16.49 20.05 5.18
C LEU A 501 -16.67 19.42 3.79
N VAL A 502 -16.72 18.09 3.74
CA VAL A 502 -17.03 17.31 2.55
C VAL A 502 -18.29 16.49 2.82
N LEU A 503 -19.31 16.68 1.98
CA LEU A 503 -20.58 15.97 2.07
C LEU A 503 -20.72 15.05 0.86
N LEU A 504 -20.79 13.75 1.14
CA LEU A 504 -20.88 12.66 0.17
C LEU A 504 -22.18 11.86 0.45
N LEU A 505 -23.33 12.36 0.00
CA LEU A 505 -24.62 11.68 0.23
C LEU A 505 -24.88 10.61 -0.83
N ASN A 506 -26.05 9.98 -0.76
CA ASN A 506 -26.57 9.02 -1.73
C ASN A 506 -28.03 9.37 -2.06
N ASP A 507 -28.74 8.56 -2.86
CA ASP A 507 -30.17 8.76 -3.10
C ASP A 507 -31.03 8.51 -1.85
N ALA A 508 -32.25 9.05 -1.84
CA ALA A 508 -33.19 8.94 -0.72
C ALA A 508 -33.56 7.49 -0.33
N GLY A 509 -33.30 6.50 -1.20
CA GLY A 509 -33.52 5.09 -0.89
C GLY A 509 -32.44 4.45 -0.02
N ASN A 510 -31.29 5.10 0.13
CA ASN A 510 -30.09 4.59 0.80
C ASN A 510 -29.41 5.63 1.72
N CYS A 511 -29.96 6.84 1.83
CA CYS A 511 -29.41 7.90 2.68
C CYS A 511 -30.54 8.63 3.39
N GLU A 512 -30.35 8.94 4.67
CA GLU A 512 -31.23 9.85 5.38
C GLU A 512 -30.96 11.28 4.89
N ILE A 513 -31.87 11.82 4.06
CA ILE A 513 -31.73 13.15 3.47
C ILE A 513 -32.56 14.19 4.24
N ALA A 514 -33.70 13.79 4.79
CA ALA A 514 -34.71 14.71 5.30
C ALA A 514 -34.22 15.48 6.52
N GLN A 515 -33.69 14.78 7.53
CA GLN A 515 -33.11 15.41 8.71
C GLN A 515 -31.68 15.88 8.44
N PHE A 516 -30.92 15.14 7.62
CA PHE A 516 -29.56 15.52 7.25
C PHE A 516 -29.47 16.91 6.63
N ASN A 517 -30.46 17.30 5.83
CA ASN A 517 -30.54 18.62 5.21
C ASN A 517 -30.45 19.82 6.18
N THR A 518 -30.66 19.59 7.48
CA THR A 518 -30.42 20.60 8.53
C THR A 518 -29.00 21.18 8.47
N LEU A 519 -27.99 20.38 8.14
CA LEU A 519 -26.59 20.80 8.02
C LEU A 519 -26.28 21.57 6.71
N PRO A 520 -26.46 21.00 5.50
CA PRO A 520 -26.12 21.67 4.24
C PRO A 520 -26.90 22.99 4.05
N GLN A 521 -28.11 23.12 4.62
CA GLN A 521 -28.88 24.35 4.57
C GLN A 521 -28.18 25.54 5.25
N LYS A 522 -27.33 25.29 6.26
CA LYS A 522 -26.48 26.33 6.88
C LYS A 522 -25.53 26.99 5.88
N PHE A 523 -25.25 26.30 4.77
CA PHE A 523 -24.33 26.74 3.72
C PHE A 523 -25.04 27.12 2.41
N GLY A 524 -26.38 27.09 2.38
CA GLY A 524 -27.18 27.39 1.19
C GLY A 524 -27.31 26.22 0.23
N MET A 525 -27.21 24.97 0.71
CA MET A 525 -27.39 23.76 -0.09
C MET A 525 -28.56 22.94 0.46
N THR A 526 -29.37 22.35 -0.41
CA THR A 526 -30.39 21.36 -0.04
C THR A 526 -30.29 20.20 -1.00
N PHE A 527 -30.07 19.00 -0.48
CA PHE A 527 -30.15 17.76 -1.24
C PHE A 527 -31.60 17.40 -1.51
N ASN A 528 -31.92 17.06 -2.75
CA ASN A 528 -33.25 16.65 -3.16
C ASN A 528 -33.45 15.15 -2.88
N GLU A 529 -34.69 14.74 -2.62
CA GLU A 529 -35.03 13.32 -2.47
C GLU A 529 -35.31 12.64 -3.83
N ASP A 530 -34.62 13.09 -4.88
CA ASP A 530 -34.68 12.49 -6.19
C ASP A 530 -33.65 11.35 -6.33
N ASN A 531 -33.83 10.56 -7.39
CA ASN A 531 -32.89 9.50 -7.77
C ASN A 531 -32.57 9.68 -9.25
N ARG A 532 -31.54 10.49 -9.53
CA ARG A 532 -31.06 10.77 -10.88
C ARG A 532 -29.94 9.79 -11.27
N ASN A 533 -29.78 9.55 -12.57
CA ASN A 533 -28.78 8.60 -13.11
C ASN A 533 -28.95 7.15 -12.59
N MET A 534 -30.17 6.62 -12.65
CA MET A 534 -30.42 5.20 -12.37
C MET A 534 -29.76 4.31 -13.42
N VAL A 535 -28.64 3.69 -13.08
CA VAL A 535 -27.88 2.82 -13.99
C VAL A 535 -28.41 1.40 -13.93
N LYS A 536 -28.81 0.85 -15.09
CA LYS A 536 -29.25 -0.55 -15.21
C LYS A 536 -28.11 -1.45 -15.69
N GLY A 537 -27.75 -2.43 -14.87
CA GLY A 537 -26.66 -3.36 -15.18
C GLY A 537 -25.35 -2.63 -15.43
N ASN A 538 -24.72 -2.88 -16.57
CA ASN A 538 -23.44 -2.28 -16.95
C ASN A 538 -23.59 -1.11 -17.95
N ASN A 539 -24.76 -0.45 -18.01
CA ASN A 539 -24.95 0.71 -18.89
C ASN A 539 -24.30 1.98 -18.28
N TYR A 540 -22.97 2.00 -18.19
CA TYR A 540 -22.22 3.07 -17.52
C TYR A 540 -22.48 4.47 -18.09
N ALA A 541 -22.94 4.56 -19.35
CA ALA A 541 -23.26 5.84 -19.99
C ALA A 541 -24.38 6.60 -19.27
N ASP A 542 -25.30 5.90 -18.60
CA ASP A 542 -26.39 6.52 -17.83
C ASP A 542 -25.88 7.25 -16.58
N GLY A 543 -24.71 6.86 -16.06
CA GLY A 543 -24.04 7.51 -14.93
C GLY A 543 -22.98 8.54 -15.34
N ALA A 544 -22.84 8.83 -16.63
CA ALA A 544 -21.79 9.72 -17.12
C ALA A 544 -22.10 11.19 -16.82
N ILE A 545 -21.18 11.87 -16.14
CA ILE A 545 -21.22 13.33 -15.95
C ILE A 545 -19.99 13.98 -16.58
N GLY A 546 -20.26 14.95 -17.45
CA GLY A 546 -19.23 15.80 -18.02
C GLY A 546 -18.74 16.83 -16.99
N ILE A 547 -17.43 16.96 -16.84
CA ILE A 547 -16.80 17.96 -15.99
C ILE A 547 -16.44 19.19 -16.82
N PRO A 548 -17.04 20.36 -16.56
CA PRO A 548 -16.72 21.59 -17.29
C PRO A 548 -15.25 21.97 -17.17
N SER A 549 -14.73 22.67 -18.18
CA SER A 549 -13.40 23.28 -18.04
C SER A 549 -13.41 24.37 -16.97
N LYS A 550 -12.29 24.56 -16.25
CA LYS A 550 -12.07 25.67 -15.31
C LYS A 550 -13.02 25.69 -14.09
N THR A 551 -13.42 24.53 -13.56
CA THR A 551 -14.17 24.46 -12.28
C THR A 551 -13.38 25.06 -11.10
N GLY A 552 -12.05 25.11 -11.20
CA GLY A 552 -11.16 25.53 -10.12
C GLY A 552 -10.77 24.41 -9.15
N ILE A 553 -11.44 23.25 -9.23
CA ILE A 553 -11.10 22.00 -8.55
C ILE A 553 -10.53 21.04 -9.59
N PHE A 554 -11.40 20.59 -10.49
CA PHE A 554 -11.08 19.68 -11.58
C PHE A 554 -10.45 20.45 -12.75
N LYS A 555 -9.16 20.21 -12.99
CA LYS A 555 -8.36 20.83 -14.05
C LYS A 555 -8.29 19.92 -15.27
N ARG A 556 -8.02 18.63 -15.07
CA ARG A 556 -7.81 17.68 -16.16
C ARG A 556 -8.97 16.72 -16.32
N THR A 557 -9.67 16.37 -15.24
CA THR A 557 -10.88 15.53 -15.30
C THR A 557 -11.91 16.15 -16.25
N LYS A 558 -12.41 15.35 -17.18
CA LYS A 558 -13.42 15.69 -18.19
C LYS A 558 -14.70 14.89 -18.04
N LYS A 559 -14.60 13.68 -17.49
CA LYS A 559 -15.73 12.76 -17.40
C LYS A 559 -15.60 11.91 -16.15
N ILE A 560 -16.64 11.88 -15.35
CA ILE A 560 -16.74 11.02 -14.17
C ILE A 560 -17.98 10.13 -14.29
N TYR A 561 -17.99 9.06 -13.52
CA TYR A 561 -19.14 8.20 -13.32
C TYR A 561 -19.73 8.45 -11.94
N ILE A 562 -21.02 8.72 -11.88
CA ILE A 562 -21.82 8.78 -10.66
C ILE A 562 -23.21 8.18 -10.96
N LYS A 563 -23.79 7.46 -10.00
CA LYS A 563 -25.10 6.82 -10.17
C LYS A 563 -25.97 7.11 -8.98
N GLU A 564 -27.29 6.98 -9.16
CA GLU A 564 -28.27 7.04 -8.06
C GLU A 564 -28.05 8.29 -7.20
N ILE A 565 -28.09 9.46 -7.84
CA ILE A 565 -27.66 10.71 -7.22
C ILE A 565 -28.85 11.48 -6.67
N SER A 566 -28.62 12.10 -5.50
CA SER A 566 -29.42 13.22 -5.02
C SER A 566 -28.90 14.53 -5.64
N THR A 567 -29.76 15.25 -6.36
CA THR A 567 -29.40 16.55 -6.94
C THR A 567 -29.45 17.67 -5.88
N ILE A 568 -28.80 18.80 -6.14
CA ILE A 568 -28.65 19.87 -5.14
C ILE A 568 -29.39 21.14 -5.55
N ASN A 569 -30.24 21.65 -4.67
CA ASN A 569 -30.71 23.03 -4.75
C ASN A 569 -29.69 23.98 -4.10
N VAL A 570 -29.31 25.03 -4.83
CA VAL A 570 -28.25 25.95 -4.41
C VAL A 570 -28.79 27.37 -4.26
N THR A 571 -28.54 27.95 -3.09
CA THR A 571 -28.74 29.38 -2.78
C THR A 571 -27.46 29.97 -2.18
N LYS A 572 -27.34 31.30 -2.15
CA LYS A 572 -26.16 31.93 -1.54
C LYS A 572 -26.08 31.55 -0.04
N PRO A 573 -24.89 31.26 0.51
CA PRO A 573 -23.57 31.50 -0.06
C PRO A 573 -23.01 30.42 -0.99
N ALA A 574 -23.67 29.27 -1.12
CA ALA A 574 -23.26 28.20 -2.02
C ALA A 574 -23.31 28.60 -3.50
N LYS A 575 -22.57 27.84 -4.31
CA LYS A 575 -22.45 28.00 -5.76
C LYS A 575 -22.39 26.63 -6.42
N THR A 576 -23.05 26.54 -7.57
CA THR A 576 -22.92 25.42 -8.49
C THR A 576 -21.48 25.31 -9.00
N LEU A 577 -20.90 24.12 -8.89
CA LEU A 577 -19.60 23.77 -9.46
C LEU A 577 -19.76 22.96 -10.75
N VAL A 578 -20.64 21.96 -10.72
CA VAL A 578 -20.96 21.09 -11.86
C VAL A 578 -22.47 21.01 -12.00
N GLN A 579 -22.95 21.19 -13.22
CA GLN A 579 -24.36 21.09 -13.58
C GLN A 579 -24.49 20.16 -14.78
N ASP A 580 -25.51 19.31 -14.79
CA ASP A 580 -25.82 18.43 -15.91
C ASP A 580 -27.32 18.47 -16.23
N LYS A 581 -27.66 18.79 -17.48
CA LYS A 581 -29.04 18.94 -17.98
C LYS A 581 -29.96 19.78 -17.07
N GLY A 582 -29.43 20.84 -16.47
CA GLY A 582 -30.18 21.76 -15.59
C GLY A 582 -30.05 21.46 -14.10
N ASP A 583 -29.65 20.26 -13.71
CA ASP A 583 -29.53 19.88 -12.30
C ASP A 583 -28.13 20.11 -11.76
N VAL A 584 -28.02 20.62 -10.53
CA VAL A 584 -26.73 20.79 -9.88
C VAL A 584 -26.28 19.46 -9.30
N ILE A 585 -25.09 19.04 -9.73
CA ILE A 585 -24.50 17.76 -9.35
C ILE A 585 -23.49 17.96 -8.22
N ILE A 586 -22.66 19.00 -8.33
CA ILE A 586 -21.64 19.34 -7.34
C ILE A 586 -21.80 20.80 -6.96
N ALA A 587 -21.81 21.07 -5.66
CA ALA A 587 -21.88 22.41 -5.09
C ALA A 587 -20.68 22.70 -4.18
N THR A 588 -20.33 23.98 -4.06
CA THR A 588 -19.33 24.44 -3.10
C THR A 588 -19.81 25.68 -2.37
N ALA A 589 -19.35 25.90 -1.14
CA ALA A 589 -19.58 27.14 -0.41
C ALA A 589 -18.29 27.63 0.25
N LYS A 590 -18.19 28.95 0.41
CA LYS A 590 -17.24 29.56 1.35
C LYS A 590 -18.07 30.06 2.54
N PHE A 591 -17.71 29.63 3.74
CA PHE A 591 -18.44 29.97 4.95
C PHE A 591 -17.46 30.42 6.03
N GLY A 592 -17.50 31.70 6.39
CA GLY A 592 -16.45 32.31 7.21
C GLY A 592 -15.06 32.11 6.62
N LYS A 593 -14.21 31.42 7.38
CA LYS A 593 -12.83 31.09 7.02
C LYS A 593 -12.68 29.74 6.29
N GLY A 594 -13.68 28.85 6.38
CA GLY A 594 -13.64 27.50 5.82
C GLY A 594 -14.34 27.37 4.47
N ALA A 595 -14.52 26.12 4.06
CA ALA A 595 -15.11 25.75 2.77
C ALA A 595 -15.97 24.48 2.90
N VAL A 596 -16.94 24.34 2.00
CA VAL A 596 -17.78 23.14 1.88
C VAL A 596 -17.74 22.64 0.45
N PHE A 597 -17.61 21.33 0.28
CA PHE A 597 -17.79 20.60 -0.98
C PHE A 597 -18.93 19.59 -0.78
N ALA A 598 -19.86 19.52 -1.74
CA ALA A 598 -21.03 18.65 -1.65
C ALA A 598 -21.34 17.98 -2.99
N ILE A 599 -21.64 16.68 -2.95
CA ILE A 599 -22.13 15.86 -4.05
C ILE A 599 -23.08 14.80 -3.48
N GLY A 600 -24.14 14.47 -4.22
CA GLY A 600 -25.17 13.50 -3.79
C GLY A 600 -24.92 12.06 -4.21
N ASP A 601 -23.65 11.64 -4.30
CA ASP A 601 -23.20 10.25 -4.46
C ASP A 601 -21.83 10.11 -3.78
N PRO A 602 -21.52 9.02 -3.04
CA PRO A 602 -20.21 8.82 -2.43
C PRO A 602 -19.11 8.41 -3.43
N TRP A 603 -19.29 8.69 -4.72
CA TRP A 603 -18.58 8.32 -5.97
C TRP A 603 -17.06 8.03 -5.99
N LEU A 604 -16.34 8.27 -4.91
CA LEU A 604 -14.91 8.00 -4.73
C LEU A 604 -14.61 6.78 -3.84
N TYR A 605 -15.60 5.91 -3.59
CA TYR A 605 -15.38 4.60 -2.99
C TYR A 605 -14.67 3.64 -3.94
N ASN A 606 -13.98 2.65 -3.36
CA ASN A 606 -13.00 1.81 -4.06
C ASN A 606 -13.54 1.26 -5.39
N GLU A 607 -14.80 0.83 -5.42
CA GLU A 607 -15.46 0.30 -6.62
C GLU A 607 -15.32 1.20 -7.86
N TYR A 608 -15.26 2.53 -7.69
CA TYR A 608 -15.16 3.50 -8.77
C TYR A 608 -13.79 4.10 -8.97
N VAL A 609 -12.86 3.88 -8.06
CA VAL A 609 -11.51 4.47 -8.13
C VAL A 609 -10.41 3.44 -8.32
N ASP A 610 -10.69 2.15 -8.18
CA ASP A 610 -9.69 1.09 -8.27
C ASP A 610 -9.46 0.50 -9.68
N GLY A 611 -10.19 1.05 -10.65
CA GLY A 611 -10.12 0.73 -12.07
C GLY A 611 -10.75 -0.61 -12.47
N ARG A 612 -11.21 -1.45 -11.54
CA ARG A 612 -11.70 -2.81 -11.86
C ARG A 612 -13.07 -2.79 -12.52
N LYS A 613 -13.96 -1.88 -12.11
CA LYS A 613 -15.35 -1.82 -12.60
C LYS A 613 -15.54 -0.85 -13.77
N LEU A 614 -15.05 0.38 -13.63
CA LEU A 614 -15.33 1.44 -14.59
C LEU A 614 -14.50 1.31 -15.88
N PRO A 615 -15.11 1.59 -17.05
CA PRO A 615 -14.37 1.82 -18.29
C PRO A 615 -13.35 2.98 -18.17
N THR A 616 -12.28 2.94 -18.96
CA THR A 616 -11.12 3.84 -18.84
C THR A 616 -11.44 5.31 -19.18
N GLU A 617 -12.56 5.60 -19.84
CA GLU A 617 -12.98 6.97 -20.10
C GLU A 617 -13.53 7.70 -18.86
N TYR A 618 -13.83 6.99 -17.76
CA TYR A 618 -14.27 7.58 -16.50
C TYR A 618 -13.07 7.84 -15.60
N GLN A 619 -12.89 9.09 -15.22
CA GLN A 619 -11.67 9.59 -14.60
C GLN A 619 -11.85 9.80 -13.09
N ASN A 620 -12.60 8.93 -12.42
CA ASN A 620 -12.92 9.05 -10.99
C ASN A 620 -11.65 9.04 -10.12
N PHE A 621 -10.69 8.16 -10.41
CA PHE A 621 -9.39 8.14 -9.71
C PHE A 621 -8.64 9.47 -9.87
N ASP A 622 -8.46 9.97 -11.09
CA ASP A 622 -7.84 11.28 -11.35
C ASP A 622 -8.58 12.42 -10.64
N ALA A 623 -9.90 12.35 -10.62
CA ALA A 623 -10.73 13.36 -9.99
C ALA A 623 -10.63 13.33 -8.46
N ALA A 624 -10.42 12.15 -7.86
CA ALA A 624 -10.09 12.02 -6.44
C ALA A 624 -8.78 12.76 -6.11
N HIS A 625 -7.72 12.58 -6.91
CA HIS A 625 -6.48 13.33 -6.74
C HIS A 625 -6.69 14.85 -6.84
N GLU A 626 -7.43 15.32 -7.85
CA GLU A 626 -7.66 16.77 -8.03
C GLU A 626 -8.53 17.36 -6.91
N LEU A 627 -9.53 16.62 -6.42
CA LEU A 627 -10.35 17.02 -5.28
C LEU A 627 -9.52 17.08 -4.00
N VAL A 628 -8.79 16.01 -3.66
CA VAL A 628 -7.97 15.95 -2.44
C VAL A 628 -6.91 17.05 -2.41
N GLN A 629 -6.22 17.31 -3.53
CA GLN A 629 -5.28 18.43 -3.63
C GLN A 629 -5.95 19.78 -3.34
N TRP A 630 -7.19 19.97 -3.80
CA TRP A 630 -7.95 21.18 -3.50
C TRP A 630 -8.35 21.24 -2.02
N LEU A 631 -8.82 20.13 -1.44
CA LEU A 631 -9.23 20.04 -0.03
C LEU A 631 -8.05 20.34 0.91
N VAL A 632 -6.91 19.69 0.72
CA VAL A 632 -5.69 19.92 1.52
C VAL A 632 -5.19 21.36 1.37
N LYS A 633 -5.39 21.99 0.20
CA LYS A 633 -5.07 23.41 0.02
C LYS A 633 -6.05 24.35 0.74
N LYS A 634 -7.28 23.92 0.99
CA LYS A 634 -8.28 24.68 1.75
C LYS A 634 -8.12 24.52 3.26
N ALA A 635 -7.61 23.36 3.71
CA ALA A 635 -7.23 23.08 5.09
C ALA A 635 -6.22 24.14 5.60
N LYS A 636 -6.46 24.63 6.81
CA LYS A 636 -6.12 26.00 7.19
C LYS A 636 -5.04 26.13 8.23
#